data_AF-A0A1Y2CWQ5-F1
#
_entry.id   AF-A0A1Y2CWQ5-F1
#
_cell.length_a   1.000
_cell.length_b   1.000
_cell.length_c   1.000
_cell.angle_alpha   90.00
_cell.angle_beta   90.00
_cell.angle_gamma   90.00
#
_symmetry.space_group_name_H-M   'P 1'
#
loop_
_entity.id
_entity.type
_entity.pdbx_description
1 polymer ?
#
loop_
_entity_poly.entity_id
_entity_poly.type
_entity_poly.pdbx_seq_one_letter_code
_entity_poly.pdbx_strand_id
1 'polypeptide(L)'
;MMLTHTFLILASLLAFAPKTRADGVIMSGEGTYYNTGDSYGACGSILRDTDKIVAVSHLLYDLTMPVGDFNPNHALVCGRTICATGPNGTLTVTVADRCTGCKFYDLDFTEGQFPQIGAIVKGRVPITWKWCDDGPVILPPGATTTTTKTNTKTPSTSTSNTKLSLTTSSTSRTSTSSSISTSTSSRRSTISSTTSTTILITTQRKTTSITTTATTTKISTVNIANGIPCTKFGEWACAFGCICNYTNDEFGKHILEWACNPSSVSC
;
A
#
# COMPACT_ATOMS: atom_id res chain seq x y z
N MET A 1 12.87 -69.79 10.06
CA MET A 1 12.96 -69.09 8.76
C MET A 1 12.58 -67.64 9.01
N MET A 2 13.57 -66.75 9.01
CA MET A 2 13.43 -65.33 9.31
C MET A 2 12.73 -64.62 8.15
N LEU A 3 11.71 -63.80 8.41
CA LEU A 3 11.14 -62.89 7.41
C LEU A 3 11.02 -61.50 8.03
N THR A 4 12.16 -60.81 8.12
CA THR A 4 12.26 -59.40 8.53
C THR A 4 11.59 -58.53 7.46
N HIS A 5 10.52 -57.83 7.84
CA HIS A 5 9.84 -56.86 6.98
C HIS A 5 10.56 -55.52 7.07
N THR A 6 11.27 -55.15 6.00
CA THR A 6 11.88 -53.84 5.83
C THR A 6 10.82 -52.81 5.45
N PHE A 7 10.40 -51.98 6.40
CA PHE A 7 9.62 -50.78 6.12
C PHE A 7 10.52 -49.72 5.48
N LEU A 8 10.36 -49.49 4.17
CA LEU A 8 10.89 -48.31 3.48
C LEU A 8 10.10 -47.08 3.92
N ILE A 9 10.62 -46.34 4.89
CA ILE A 9 10.13 -45.00 5.23
C ILE A 9 10.64 -44.07 4.12
N LEU A 10 9.78 -43.80 3.13
CA LEU A 10 10.00 -42.74 2.16
C LEU A 10 9.79 -41.41 2.89
N ALA A 11 10.88 -40.83 3.40
CA ALA A 11 10.84 -39.48 3.97
C ALA A 11 10.53 -38.48 2.83
N SER A 12 9.27 -38.07 2.74
CA SER A 12 8.85 -36.96 1.91
C SER A 12 9.52 -35.69 2.44
N LEU A 13 10.59 -35.27 1.76
CA LEU A 13 11.17 -33.95 1.92
C LEU A 13 10.11 -32.92 1.49
N LEU A 14 9.33 -32.42 2.44
CA LEU A 14 8.63 -31.14 2.28
C LEU A 14 9.73 -30.08 2.18
N ALA A 15 10.06 -29.71 0.94
CA ALA A 15 10.91 -28.56 0.68
C ALA A 15 10.21 -27.32 1.26
N PHE A 16 10.67 -26.86 2.42
CA PHE A 16 10.36 -25.52 2.92
C PHE A 16 11.01 -24.53 1.93
N ALA A 17 10.25 -24.12 0.91
CA ALA A 17 10.66 -23.00 0.08
C ALA A 17 10.86 -21.80 1.01
N PRO A 18 12.03 -21.13 0.99
CA PRO A 18 12.24 -19.95 1.82
C PRO A 18 11.25 -18.88 1.38
N LYS A 19 10.27 -18.57 2.23
CA LYS A 19 9.44 -17.37 2.07
C LYS A 19 10.40 -16.19 2.13
N THR A 20 10.56 -15.46 1.03
CA THR A 20 11.37 -14.25 0.98
C THR A 20 10.79 -13.25 1.97
N ARG A 21 11.44 -13.12 3.14
CA ARG A 21 11.04 -12.24 4.23
C ARG A 21 11.33 -10.80 3.85
N ALA A 22 10.43 -9.89 4.23
CA ALA A 22 10.56 -8.47 3.97
C ALA A 22 11.32 -7.68 5.03
N ASP A 23 11.95 -8.36 5.99
CA ASP A 23 12.61 -7.76 7.13
C ASP A 23 13.56 -6.63 6.67
N GLY A 24 13.10 -5.37 6.82
CA GLY A 24 13.86 -4.17 6.49
C GLY A 24 13.71 -3.58 5.08
N VAL A 25 12.88 -4.15 4.19
CA VAL A 25 12.61 -3.52 2.88
C VAL A 25 11.67 -2.33 3.06
N ILE A 26 12.16 -1.12 2.74
CA ILE A 26 11.37 0.11 2.76
C ILE A 26 10.83 0.36 1.35
N MET A 27 9.51 0.55 1.26
CA MET A 27 8.77 0.91 0.07
C MET A 27 8.41 2.39 0.10
N SER A 28 8.43 3.04 -1.06
CA SER A 28 8.08 4.46 -1.21
C SER A 28 6.86 4.60 -2.10
N GLY A 29 5.91 5.43 -1.67
CA GLY A 29 4.66 5.70 -2.39
C GLY A 29 4.00 6.97 -1.87
N GLU A 30 2.73 7.16 -2.20
CA GLU A 30 1.91 8.26 -1.69
C GLU A 30 0.83 7.73 -0.73
N GLY A 31 0.56 8.51 0.31
CA GLY A 31 -0.54 8.29 1.25
C GLY A 31 -1.73 9.18 0.94
N THR A 32 -2.93 8.61 0.84
CA THR A 32 -4.21 9.33 0.80
C THR A 32 -5.11 8.89 1.96
N TYR A 33 -6.36 9.34 1.98
CA TYR A 33 -7.34 8.81 2.90
C TYR A 33 -8.71 8.58 2.25
N TYR A 34 -9.47 7.67 2.85
CA TYR A 34 -10.84 7.37 2.48
C TYR A 34 -11.76 7.31 3.71
N ASN A 35 -13.05 7.49 3.44
CA ASN A 35 -14.13 7.25 4.39
C ASN A 35 -14.63 5.81 4.19
N THR A 36 -14.69 5.02 5.26
CA THR A 36 -15.09 3.61 5.21
C THR A 36 -16.59 3.43 5.07
N GLY A 37 -17.37 4.45 5.45
CA GLY A 37 -18.83 4.43 5.45
C GLY A 37 -19.42 3.32 6.34
N ASP A 38 -18.68 2.87 7.35
CA ASP A 38 -19.04 1.71 8.20
C ASP A 38 -19.39 0.45 7.39
N SER A 39 -18.68 0.24 6.26
CA SER A 39 -18.94 -0.83 5.29
C SER A 39 -17.88 -1.93 5.32
N TYR A 40 -18.12 -3.00 4.56
CA TYR A 40 -17.16 -4.10 4.44
C TYR A 40 -15.99 -3.72 3.55
N GLY A 41 -14.77 -3.88 4.07
CA GLY A 41 -13.56 -3.86 3.25
C GLY A 41 -13.35 -5.17 2.49
N ALA A 42 -12.43 -5.15 1.52
CA ALA A 42 -12.06 -6.32 0.72
C ALA A 42 -11.53 -7.50 1.56
N CYS A 43 -11.05 -7.25 2.79
CA CYS A 43 -10.66 -8.31 3.73
C CYS A 43 -11.83 -8.93 4.51
N GLY A 44 -13.07 -8.56 4.20
CA GLY A 44 -14.28 -9.22 4.72
C GLY A 44 -14.75 -8.78 6.11
N SER A 45 -14.21 -7.68 6.64
CA SER A 45 -14.62 -7.11 7.93
C SER A 45 -15.25 -5.73 7.75
N ILE A 46 -16.17 -5.36 8.65
CA ILE A 46 -16.72 -4.00 8.73
C ILE A 46 -15.64 -3.05 9.23
N LEU A 47 -15.46 -1.93 8.55
CA LEU A 47 -14.40 -0.95 8.78
C LEU A 47 -14.99 0.38 9.24
N ARG A 48 -14.38 1.04 10.23
CA ARG A 48 -14.81 2.37 10.70
C ARG A 48 -13.77 3.44 10.39
N ASP A 49 -14.23 4.69 10.26
CA ASP A 49 -13.38 5.87 10.02
C ASP A 49 -12.34 6.13 11.13
N THR A 50 -12.54 5.54 12.31
CA THR A 50 -11.63 5.65 13.45
C THR A 50 -10.62 4.51 13.53
N ASP A 51 -10.79 3.44 12.76
CA ASP A 51 -9.96 2.24 12.88
C ASP A 51 -8.54 2.50 12.36
N LYS A 52 -7.55 1.85 12.97
CA LYS A 52 -6.15 1.87 12.54
C LYS A 52 -5.91 0.92 11.37
N ILE A 53 -6.55 1.23 10.24
CA ILE A 53 -6.49 0.40 9.04
C ILE A 53 -6.00 1.19 7.83
N VAL A 54 -5.69 0.44 6.78
CA VAL A 54 -5.23 0.97 5.50
C VAL A 54 -5.72 0.07 4.37
N ALA A 55 -6.05 0.67 3.24
CA ALA A 55 -6.23 -0.03 1.99
C ALA A 55 -4.90 -0.05 1.22
N VAL A 56 -4.47 -1.24 0.80
CA VAL A 56 -3.29 -1.36 -0.08
C VAL A 56 -3.73 -1.29 -1.54
N SER A 57 -2.80 -0.96 -2.43
CA SER A 57 -3.10 -0.90 -3.86
C SER A 57 -3.69 -2.19 -4.39
N HIS A 58 -4.62 -2.08 -5.33
CA HIS A 58 -5.18 -3.23 -5.99
C HIS A 58 -4.11 -4.09 -6.69
N LEU A 59 -3.06 -3.46 -7.23
CA LEU A 59 -1.95 -4.15 -7.88
C LEU A 59 -1.19 -5.06 -6.91
N LEU A 60 -0.93 -4.58 -5.69
CA LEU A 60 -0.28 -5.37 -4.66
C LEU A 60 -1.23 -6.43 -4.11
N TYR A 61 -2.48 -6.03 -3.83
CA TYR A 61 -3.51 -6.90 -3.27
C TYR A 61 -3.76 -8.12 -4.15
N ASP A 62 -3.99 -7.91 -5.46
CA ASP A 62 -4.37 -8.97 -6.39
C ASP A 62 -3.22 -9.97 -6.60
N LEU A 63 -1.96 -9.53 -6.50
CA LEU A 63 -0.77 -10.40 -6.53
C LEU A 63 -0.65 -11.31 -5.30
N THR A 64 -1.47 -11.11 -4.28
CA THR A 64 -1.45 -11.90 -3.03
C THR A 64 -2.61 -12.83 -2.87
N MET A 65 -3.44 -12.96 -3.90
CA MET A 65 -4.48 -13.97 -3.92
C MET A 65 -3.85 -15.37 -3.92
N PRO A 66 -4.31 -16.29 -3.04
CA PRO A 66 -3.93 -17.69 -3.13
C PRO A 66 -4.28 -18.26 -4.50
N VAL A 67 -3.40 -19.10 -5.05
CA VAL A 67 -3.63 -19.73 -6.36
C VAL A 67 -4.89 -20.60 -6.31
N GLY A 68 -5.83 -20.36 -7.22
CA GLY A 68 -7.11 -21.07 -7.29
C GLY A 68 -8.17 -20.56 -6.32
N ASP A 69 -7.91 -19.49 -5.58
CA ASP A 69 -8.89 -18.83 -4.71
C ASP A 69 -9.37 -17.51 -5.33
N PHE A 70 -10.68 -17.33 -5.39
CA PHE A 70 -11.33 -16.14 -5.94
C PHE A 70 -12.05 -15.31 -4.87
N ASN A 71 -12.00 -15.71 -3.60
CA ASN A 71 -12.59 -14.95 -2.50
C ASN A 71 -11.63 -13.81 -2.10
N PRO A 72 -11.98 -12.53 -2.31
CA PRO A 72 -11.10 -11.41 -1.99
C PRO A 72 -10.68 -11.42 -0.51
N ASN A 73 -11.56 -11.87 0.39
CA ASN A 73 -11.29 -11.93 1.83
C ASN A 73 -10.07 -12.78 2.20
N HIS A 74 -9.56 -13.61 1.29
CA HIS A 74 -8.45 -14.53 1.51
C HIS A 74 -7.09 -14.03 0.98
N ALA A 75 -7.00 -12.78 0.50
CA ALA A 75 -5.73 -12.20 0.10
C ALA A 75 -4.70 -12.28 1.23
N LEU A 76 -3.46 -12.72 0.94
CA LEU A 76 -2.43 -12.98 1.96
C LEU A 76 -1.94 -11.72 2.70
N VAL A 77 -2.31 -10.54 2.19
CA VAL A 77 -2.05 -9.23 2.82
C VAL A 77 -3.09 -8.85 3.86
N CYS A 78 -4.28 -9.43 3.83
CA CYS A 78 -5.31 -9.13 4.82
C CYS A 78 -4.84 -9.45 6.24
N GLY A 79 -5.05 -8.51 7.16
CA GLY A 79 -4.63 -8.63 8.56
C GLY A 79 -3.13 -8.40 8.81
N ARG A 80 -2.31 -8.18 7.77
CA ARG A 80 -0.90 -7.79 7.92
C ARG A 80 -0.79 -6.37 8.45
N THR A 81 0.36 -6.06 9.04
CA THR A 81 0.63 -4.74 9.64
C THR A 81 1.69 -3.96 8.87
N ILE A 82 1.41 -2.69 8.61
CA ILE A 82 2.30 -1.76 7.93
C ILE A 82 2.75 -0.67 8.90
N CYS A 83 4.05 -0.39 8.89
CA CYS A 83 4.69 0.69 9.61
C CYS A 83 4.94 1.82 8.60
N ALA A 84 3.99 2.74 8.48
CA ALA A 84 4.06 3.85 7.52
C ALA A 84 4.61 5.11 8.18
N THR A 85 5.47 5.83 7.47
CA THR A 85 6.03 7.11 7.88
C THR A 85 5.70 8.16 6.83
N GLY A 86 5.00 9.21 7.23
CA GLY A 86 4.72 10.39 6.43
C GLY A 86 5.28 11.66 7.05
N PRO A 87 4.92 12.85 6.53
CA PRO A 87 5.43 14.13 7.02
C PRO A 87 5.13 14.41 8.50
N ASN A 88 4.02 13.90 9.05
CA ASN A 88 3.61 14.18 10.42
C ASN A 88 4.11 13.14 11.44
N GLY A 89 4.60 11.99 10.99
CA GLY A 89 5.08 10.93 11.88
C GLY A 89 4.94 9.53 11.31
N THR A 90 5.09 8.55 12.21
CA THR A 90 4.99 7.12 11.93
C THR A 90 3.73 6.55 12.57
N LEU A 91 3.00 5.75 11.81
CA LEU A 91 1.78 5.08 12.24
C LEU A 91 1.84 3.59 11.84
N THR A 92 1.44 2.72 12.77
CA THR A 92 1.19 1.30 12.49
C THR A 92 -0.29 1.09 12.20
N VAL A 93 -0.59 0.48 11.04
CA VAL A 93 -1.93 0.21 10.52
C VAL A 93 -2.06 -1.23 10.05
N THR A 94 -3.28 -1.76 10.12
CA THR A 94 -3.63 -3.10 9.62
C THR A 94 -4.20 -3.00 8.21
N VAL A 95 -3.73 -3.85 7.29
CA VAL A 95 -4.31 -3.96 5.96
C VAL A 95 -5.69 -4.60 6.07
N ALA A 96 -6.72 -3.85 5.68
CA ALA A 96 -8.11 -4.28 5.79
C ALA A 96 -8.92 -4.09 4.50
N ASP A 97 -8.35 -3.42 3.50
CA ASP A 97 -9.07 -3.12 2.26
C ASP A 97 -8.15 -3.03 1.03
N ARG A 98 -8.77 -2.88 -0.14
CA ARG A 98 -8.16 -2.83 -1.46
C ARG A 98 -8.49 -1.50 -2.15
N CYS A 99 -7.48 -0.67 -2.38
CA CYS A 99 -7.62 0.61 -3.07
C CYS A 99 -7.52 0.44 -4.60
N THR A 100 -8.64 0.63 -5.31
CA THR A 100 -8.74 0.53 -6.78
C THR A 100 -8.02 1.64 -7.54
N GLY A 101 -7.83 2.82 -6.92
CA GLY A 101 -7.18 3.97 -7.54
C GLY A 101 -5.70 4.15 -7.18
N CYS A 102 -5.15 3.27 -6.33
CA CYS A 102 -3.81 3.43 -5.79
C CYS A 102 -2.73 2.84 -6.71
N LYS A 103 -1.60 3.54 -6.84
CA LYS A 103 -0.39 2.97 -7.46
C LYS A 103 0.19 1.87 -6.56
N PHE A 104 1.11 1.07 -7.10
CA PHE A 104 1.59 -0.17 -6.48
C PHE A 104 1.93 -0.06 -4.98
N TYR A 105 2.63 0.99 -4.56
CA TYR A 105 3.02 1.21 -3.15
C TYR A 105 2.27 2.36 -2.47
N ASP A 106 1.24 2.92 -3.11
CA ASP A 106 0.37 3.90 -2.48
C ASP A 106 -0.50 3.22 -1.42
N LEU A 107 -0.78 3.95 -0.35
CA LEU A 107 -1.60 3.52 0.78
C LEU A 107 -2.77 4.48 0.98
N ASP A 108 -3.98 3.94 1.16
CA ASP A 108 -5.17 4.74 1.46
C ASP A 108 -5.55 4.53 2.92
N PHE A 109 -5.22 5.49 3.78
CA PHE A 109 -5.46 5.38 5.21
C PHE A 109 -6.91 5.70 5.54
N THR A 110 -7.38 5.25 6.69
CA THR A 110 -8.65 5.75 7.21
C THR A 110 -8.56 7.24 7.52
N GLU A 111 -9.61 8.00 7.17
CA GLU A 111 -9.69 9.45 7.39
C GLU A 111 -9.34 9.87 8.83
N GLY A 112 -9.82 9.16 9.85
CA GLY A 112 -9.53 9.48 11.26
C GLY A 112 -8.07 9.26 11.68
N GLN A 113 -7.30 8.49 10.92
CA GLN A 113 -5.89 8.19 11.22
C GLN A 113 -4.90 8.98 10.36
N PHE A 114 -5.32 9.44 9.17
CA PHE A 114 -4.48 10.20 8.25
C PHE A 114 -3.77 11.42 8.87
N PRO A 115 -4.35 12.19 9.83
CA PRO A 115 -3.65 13.30 10.49
C PRO A 115 -2.31 12.93 11.15
N GLN A 116 -2.12 11.66 11.53
CA GLN A 116 -0.85 11.16 12.09
C GLN A 116 0.23 10.94 11.02
N ILE A 117 -0.17 10.80 9.76
CA ILE A 117 0.71 10.62 8.60
C ILE A 117 0.93 11.95 7.87
N GLY A 118 -0.13 12.73 7.62
CA GLY A 118 -0.07 13.99 6.89
C GLY A 118 -1.26 14.91 7.15
N ALA A 119 -1.14 16.17 6.74
CA ALA A 119 -2.24 17.12 6.90
C ALA A 119 -3.40 16.79 5.95
N ILE A 120 -4.62 16.63 6.48
CA ILE A 120 -5.86 16.32 5.71
C ILE A 120 -6.05 17.26 4.51
N VAL A 121 -5.73 18.55 4.66
CA VAL A 121 -5.85 19.57 3.61
C VAL A 121 -4.96 19.33 2.39
N LYS A 122 -3.92 18.49 2.52
CA LYS A 122 -3.07 18.11 1.39
C LYS A 122 -3.72 17.04 0.52
N GLY A 123 -4.64 16.24 1.06
CA GLY A 123 -5.30 15.13 0.37
C GLY A 123 -4.40 13.93 0.05
N ARG A 124 -3.13 14.20 -0.25
CA ARG A 124 -2.09 13.26 -0.62
C ARG A 124 -0.74 13.74 -0.10
N VAL A 125 0.06 12.83 0.45
CA VAL A 125 1.42 13.11 0.95
C VAL A 125 2.39 12.00 0.57
N PRO A 126 3.68 12.31 0.37
CA PRO A 126 4.69 11.27 0.18
C PRO A 126 4.86 10.46 1.47
N ILE A 127 4.95 9.14 1.35
CA ILE A 127 5.16 8.22 2.46
C ILE A 127 6.26 7.20 2.15
N THR A 128 6.84 6.66 3.21
CA THR A 128 7.62 5.43 3.15
C THR A 128 7.02 4.43 4.12
N TRP A 129 7.11 3.14 3.81
CA TRP A 129 6.56 2.13 4.69
C TRP A 129 7.29 0.80 4.56
N LYS A 130 7.12 -0.03 5.58
CA LYS A 130 7.59 -1.42 5.61
C LYS A 130 6.53 -2.28 6.28
N TRP A 131 6.59 -3.58 6.08
CA TRP A 131 5.84 -4.50 6.93
C TRP A 131 6.38 -4.39 8.37
N CYS A 132 5.49 -4.22 9.35
CA CYS A 132 5.86 -4.32 10.77
C CYS A 132 6.04 -5.78 11.20
N ASP A 133 5.47 -6.71 10.42
CA ASP A 133 5.61 -8.15 10.56
C ASP A 133 6.48 -8.75 9.43
N ASP A 134 6.63 -10.08 9.41
CA ASP A 134 7.31 -10.85 8.35
C ASP A 134 6.45 -10.92 7.06
N GLY A 135 5.92 -9.78 6.61
CA GLY A 135 5.05 -9.65 5.44
C GLY A 135 5.76 -9.99 4.12
N PRO A 136 5.01 -10.18 3.02
CA PRO A 136 5.59 -10.55 1.73
C PRO A 136 6.33 -9.37 1.09
N VAL A 137 7.55 -9.59 0.59
CA VAL A 137 8.17 -8.64 -0.37
C VAL A 137 7.51 -8.84 -1.71
N ILE A 138 6.69 -7.89 -2.13
CA ILE A 138 6.04 -7.92 -3.45
C ILE A 138 6.56 -6.73 -4.21
N LEU A 139 7.24 -7.02 -5.31
CA LEU A 139 7.81 -6.01 -6.16
C LEU A 139 6.85 -5.70 -7.32
N PRO A 140 6.79 -4.43 -7.77
CA PRO A 140 6.13 -4.07 -9.00
C PRO A 140 6.64 -4.95 -10.14
N PRO A 141 5.76 -5.41 -11.05
CA PRO A 141 6.19 -6.12 -12.24
C PRO A 141 7.28 -5.32 -12.99
N GLY A 142 8.47 -5.93 -13.14
CA GLY A 142 9.63 -5.29 -13.77
C GLY A 142 10.67 -4.68 -12.84
N ALA A 143 10.43 -4.67 -11.51
CA ALA A 143 11.47 -4.34 -10.54
C ALA A 143 12.31 -5.58 -10.23
N THR A 144 13.57 -5.57 -10.66
CA THR A 144 14.55 -6.62 -10.31
C THR A 144 15.04 -6.37 -8.88
N THR A 145 14.94 -7.38 -8.01
CA THR A 145 15.60 -7.38 -6.70
C THR A 145 17.12 -7.34 -6.91
N THR A 146 17.73 -6.16 -6.91
CA THR A 146 19.17 -6.06 -6.72
C THR A 146 19.44 -6.39 -5.26
N THR A 147 19.64 -7.67 -4.98
CA THR A 147 20.16 -8.14 -3.70
C THR A 147 21.59 -7.64 -3.57
N THR A 148 21.76 -6.43 -3.03
CA THR A 148 23.04 -6.00 -2.50
C THR A 148 23.34 -6.90 -1.30
N LYS A 149 24.10 -7.97 -1.55
CA LYS A 149 24.75 -8.74 -0.49
C LYS A 149 25.73 -7.80 0.20
N THR A 150 25.29 -7.15 1.27
CA THR A 150 26.19 -6.56 2.25
C THR A 150 26.96 -7.72 2.87
N ASN A 151 28.19 -7.94 2.41
CA ASN A 151 29.15 -8.80 3.08
C ASN A 151 29.47 -8.16 4.43
N THR A 152 28.78 -8.62 5.48
CA THR A 152 29.10 -8.28 6.87
C THR A 152 30.42 -8.95 7.22
N LYS A 153 31.52 -8.21 7.09
CA LYS A 153 32.80 -8.56 7.72
C LYS A 153 32.86 -7.90 9.10
N THR A 154 32.59 -8.69 10.13
CA THR A 154 32.98 -8.41 11.52
C THR A 154 34.50 -8.23 11.60
N PRO A 155 34.99 -7.19 12.30
CA PRO A 155 35.86 -7.43 13.46
C PRO A 155 35.39 -6.58 14.66
N SER A 156 35.05 -7.21 15.77
CA SER A 156 35.96 -7.47 16.91
C SER A 156 36.15 -6.25 17.82
N THR A 157 35.47 -6.36 18.95
CA THR A 157 35.67 -5.77 20.27
C THR A 157 37.10 -5.27 20.57
N SER A 158 37.20 -4.03 21.07
CA SER A 158 38.22 -3.66 22.06
C SER A 158 37.64 -2.67 23.08
N THR A 159 37.38 -3.21 24.26
CA THR A 159 37.15 -2.48 25.51
C THR A 159 38.50 -2.00 26.04
N SER A 160 38.62 -0.73 26.45
CA SER A 160 39.23 -0.41 27.74
C SER A 160 38.93 1.01 28.21
N ASN A 161 38.66 1.08 29.51
CA ASN A 161 38.19 2.21 30.32
C ASN A 161 39.30 3.21 30.65
N THR A 162 38.93 4.43 31.06
CA THR A 162 39.48 5.20 32.22
C THR A 162 38.55 6.42 32.45
N LYS A 163 37.59 6.38 33.39
CA LYS A 163 37.64 6.82 34.81
C LYS A 163 37.43 8.35 35.06
N LEU A 164 36.19 8.66 35.48
CA LEU A 164 35.75 9.41 36.68
C LEU A 164 36.25 10.86 36.98
N SER A 165 35.31 11.81 37.08
CA SER A 165 34.88 12.52 38.32
C SER A 165 33.97 13.72 37.98
N LEU A 166 32.66 13.67 38.28
CA LEU A 166 31.94 14.35 39.39
C LEU A 166 32.32 15.81 39.68
N THR A 167 31.35 16.74 39.53
CA THR A 167 30.80 17.63 40.60
C THR A 167 29.48 18.28 40.11
N THR A 168 28.30 17.80 40.51
CA THR A 168 27.33 18.42 41.45
C THR A 168 27.26 19.94 41.54
N SER A 169 26.09 20.52 41.22
CA SER A 169 25.32 21.37 42.14
C SER A 169 23.84 21.46 41.73
N SER A 170 22.99 21.03 42.65
CA SER A 170 21.55 21.22 42.74
C SER A 170 21.16 22.68 43.01
N THR A 171 19.92 23.10 42.70
CA THR A 171 18.88 23.45 43.71
C THR A 171 17.55 23.81 43.02
N SER A 172 16.49 23.36 43.67
CA SER A 172 15.05 23.43 43.43
C SER A 172 14.41 24.83 43.51
N ARG A 173 13.21 24.98 42.92
CA ARG A 173 12.01 25.51 43.61
C ARG A 173 10.71 25.33 42.80
N THR A 174 9.64 25.32 43.57
CA THR A 174 8.31 24.72 43.36
C THR A 174 7.23 25.80 43.16
N SER A 175 6.06 25.39 42.65
CA SER A 175 4.70 25.99 42.80
C SER A 175 4.45 27.30 42.01
N THR A 176 3.28 27.62 41.43
CA THR A 176 1.90 27.37 41.89
C THR A 176 0.91 27.62 40.72
N SER A 177 -0.23 26.93 40.78
CA SER A 177 -1.45 27.11 40.00
C SER A 177 -2.02 28.54 40.04
N SER A 178 -2.70 28.98 38.98
CA SER A 178 -3.69 30.07 39.04
C SER A 178 -4.72 29.93 37.90
N SER A 179 -5.89 29.41 38.27
CA SER A 179 -7.16 29.53 37.56
C SER A 179 -7.77 30.92 37.83
N ILE A 180 -8.11 31.67 36.78
CA ILE A 180 -9.04 32.81 36.87
C ILE A 180 -10.01 32.76 35.68
N SER A 181 -11.29 32.72 36.03
CA SER A 181 -12.48 32.78 35.21
C SER A 181 -12.84 34.22 34.82
N THR A 182 -13.92 34.37 34.02
CA THR A 182 -14.62 35.60 33.56
C THR A 182 -14.12 36.14 32.21
N SER A 183 -14.94 36.50 31.23
CA SER A 183 -16.39 36.77 31.17
C SER A 183 -16.90 36.66 29.73
N THR A 184 -18.17 36.25 29.62
CA THR A 184 -19.08 36.36 28.48
C THR A 184 -19.06 37.74 27.80
N SER A 185 -18.98 37.75 26.47
CA SER A 185 -19.47 38.86 25.64
C SER A 185 -20.01 38.32 24.32
N SER A 186 -21.32 38.14 24.30
CA SER A 186 -22.15 37.91 23.12
C SER A 186 -22.00 39.06 22.13
N ARG A 187 -21.54 38.80 20.90
CA ARG A 187 -21.76 39.70 19.77
C ARG A 187 -22.62 39.02 18.72
N ARG A 188 -23.90 39.37 18.82
CA ARG A 188 -24.97 39.20 17.85
C ARG A 188 -24.67 40.09 16.65
N SER A 189 -24.44 39.51 15.49
CA SER A 189 -24.49 40.21 14.20
C SER A 189 -25.75 39.77 13.46
N THR A 190 -26.62 40.74 13.30
CA THR A 190 -27.92 40.74 12.62
C THR A 190 -27.84 40.22 11.19
N ILE A 191 -28.69 39.23 10.91
CA ILE A 191 -29.08 38.78 9.57
C ILE A 191 -29.85 39.94 8.92
N SER A 192 -29.29 40.50 7.84
CA SER A 192 -30.03 41.35 6.92
C SER A 192 -30.44 40.52 5.70
N SER A 193 -31.75 40.45 5.50
CA SER A 193 -32.43 39.89 4.36
C SER A 193 -32.29 40.81 3.14
N THR A 194 -31.77 40.29 2.04
CA THR A 194 -31.96 40.90 0.72
C THR A 194 -32.11 39.81 -0.33
N THR A 195 -33.33 39.72 -0.85
CA THR A 195 -33.75 39.00 -2.05
C THR A 195 -32.99 39.51 -3.27
N SER A 196 -32.45 38.63 -4.14
CA SER A 196 -32.27 38.91 -5.58
C SER A 196 -31.88 37.65 -6.38
N THR A 197 -32.85 37.19 -7.16
CA THR A 197 -32.80 36.81 -8.59
C THR A 197 -31.64 35.97 -9.13
N THR A 198 -31.98 34.74 -9.52
CA THR A 198 -31.20 33.83 -10.36
C THR A 198 -30.94 34.43 -11.75
N ILE A 199 -29.67 34.53 -12.16
CA ILE A 199 -29.29 34.72 -13.56
C ILE A 199 -28.22 33.69 -13.91
N LEU A 200 -28.55 32.81 -14.87
CA LEU A 200 -27.63 31.89 -15.53
C LEU A 200 -26.62 32.68 -16.36
N ILE A 201 -25.32 32.53 -16.10
CA ILE A 201 -24.27 32.94 -17.04
C ILE A 201 -23.19 31.86 -17.11
N THR A 202 -23.24 31.09 -18.18
CA THR A 202 -22.20 30.16 -18.64
C THR A 202 -20.97 30.97 -19.07
N THR A 203 -19.80 30.72 -18.47
CA THR A 203 -18.53 31.19 -19.05
C THR A 203 -17.44 30.15 -18.83
N GLN A 204 -17.01 29.51 -19.92
CA GLN A 204 -15.87 28.59 -19.92
C GLN A 204 -14.54 29.37 -19.86
N ARG A 205 -13.60 28.88 -19.06
CA ARG A 205 -12.19 29.29 -19.16
C ARG A 205 -11.28 28.08 -19.34
N LYS A 206 -10.71 28.04 -20.55
CA LYS A 206 -9.65 27.16 -21.04
C LYS A 206 -8.37 27.38 -20.22
N THR A 207 -7.85 26.31 -19.62
CA THR A 207 -6.51 26.30 -19.02
C THR A 207 -5.66 25.26 -19.74
N THR A 208 -4.66 25.77 -20.44
CA THR A 208 -3.58 25.06 -21.10
C THR A 208 -2.71 24.36 -20.05
N SER A 209 -2.55 23.05 -20.16
CA SER A 209 -1.53 22.28 -19.42
C SER A 209 -0.66 21.53 -20.40
N ILE A 210 0.62 21.89 -20.38
CA ILE A 210 1.70 21.33 -21.17
C ILE A 210 1.93 19.90 -20.69
N THR A 211 1.68 18.92 -21.58
CA THR A 211 1.94 17.50 -21.34
C THR A 211 3.43 17.25 -21.44
N THR A 212 4.08 16.96 -20.31
CA THR A 212 5.41 16.34 -20.30
C THR A 212 5.24 14.87 -20.66
N THR A 213 5.80 14.49 -21.81
CA THR A 213 5.74 13.16 -22.42
C THR A 213 6.26 12.08 -21.48
N ALA A 214 5.39 11.19 -21.02
CA ALA A 214 5.79 9.90 -20.49
C ALA A 214 6.25 9.04 -21.67
N THR A 215 7.49 8.56 -21.64
CA THR A 215 8.00 7.63 -22.63
C THR A 215 7.28 6.29 -22.45
N THR A 216 6.15 6.14 -23.12
CA THR A 216 5.48 4.86 -23.34
C THR A 216 6.26 4.17 -24.44
N THR A 217 6.76 2.96 -24.19
CA THR A 217 7.21 2.10 -25.29
C THR A 217 5.97 1.69 -26.06
N LYS A 218 5.60 2.51 -27.04
CA LYS A 218 4.46 2.32 -27.92
C LYS A 218 4.70 1.02 -28.70
N ILE A 219 3.93 -0.02 -28.42
CA ILE A 219 3.64 -1.02 -29.44
C ILE A 219 2.71 -0.30 -30.42
N SER A 220 3.21 -0.04 -31.62
CA SER A 220 2.58 0.76 -32.65
C SER A 220 1.18 0.23 -33.00
N THR A 221 0.12 0.94 -32.59
CA THR A 221 -1.26 0.79 -33.12
C THR A 221 -1.62 -0.64 -33.53
N VAL A 222 -1.84 -1.51 -32.55
CA VAL A 222 -2.21 -2.91 -32.79
C VAL A 222 -3.56 -3.16 -32.16
N ASN A 223 -4.52 -3.59 -32.98
CA ASN A 223 -5.76 -4.16 -32.48
C ASN A 223 -5.41 -5.49 -31.81
N ILE A 224 -5.40 -5.51 -30.48
CA ILE A 224 -5.18 -6.74 -29.71
C ILE A 224 -6.56 -7.28 -29.33
N ALA A 225 -6.86 -8.48 -29.81
CA ALA A 225 -8.06 -9.22 -29.46
C ALA A 225 -7.82 -10.09 -28.23
N ASN A 226 -8.89 -10.38 -27.51
CA ASN A 226 -8.91 -11.41 -26.48
C ASN A 226 -8.47 -12.75 -27.10
N GLY A 227 -7.54 -13.44 -26.46
CA GLY A 227 -7.11 -14.76 -26.90
C GLY A 227 -5.75 -14.84 -27.63
N ILE A 228 -5.11 -13.69 -27.88
CA ILE A 228 -3.81 -13.69 -28.57
C ILE A 228 -2.69 -14.11 -27.60
N PRO A 229 -1.71 -14.93 -28.03
CA PRO A 229 -0.60 -15.32 -27.17
C PRO A 229 0.29 -14.12 -26.83
N CYS A 230 0.73 -14.05 -25.59
CA CYS A 230 1.71 -13.06 -25.10
C CYS A 230 2.95 -13.78 -24.55
N THR A 231 4.09 -13.08 -24.58
CA THR A 231 5.38 -13.70 -24.20
C THR A 231 5.73 -13.50 -22.73
N LYS A 232 5.06 -12.55 -22.05
CA LYS A 232 5.38 -12.18 -20.68
C LYS A 232 4.12 -11.87 -19.88
N PHE A 233 3.96 -12.55 -18.74
CA PHE A 233 2.88 -12.27 -17.78
C PHE A 233 2.90 -10.81 -17.32
N GLY A 234 1.72 -10.17 -17.29
CA GLY A 234 1.58 -8.77 -16.88
C GLY A 234 2.05 -7.75 -17.92
N GLU A 235 2.31 -8.15 -19.16
CA GLU A 235 2.43 -7.24 -20.30
C GLU A 235 1.09 -6.54 -20.56
N TRP A 236 1.12 -5.27 -21.02
CA TRP A 236 -0.07 -4.46 -21.30
C TRP A 236 -0.05 -3.95 -22.74
N ALA A 237 -1.12 -4.22 -23.50
CA ALA A 237 -1.29 -3.75 -24.88
C ALA A 237 -1.72 -2.28 -24.95
N CYS A 238 -2.48 -1.86 -23.93
CA CYS A 238 -3.09 -0.55 -23.77
C CYS A 238 -3.01 -0.18 -22.29
N ALA A 239 -2.91 1.11 -21.97
CA ALA A 239 -2.81 1.56 -20.59
C ALA A 239 -3.94 1.05 -19.68
N PHE A 240 -5.11 0.67 -20.22
CA PHE A 240 -6.29 0.26 -19.45
C PHE A 240 -7.20 -0.81 -20.11
N GLY A 241 -6.77 -1.51 -21.19
CA GLY A 241 -7.69 -2.28 -22.06
C GLY A 241 -7.46 -3.81 -22.19
N CYS A 242 -6.20 -4.27 -22.16
CA CYS A 242 -5.86 -5.70 -22.19
C CYS A 242 -4.71 -6.01 -21.24
N ILE A 243 -4.78 -7.15 -20.57
CA ILE A 243 -3.74 -7.68 -19.67
C ILE A 243 -3.34 -9.10 -20.08
N CYS A 244 -2.04 -9.41 -20.06
CA CYS A 244 -1.54 -10.77 -20.30
C CYS A 244 -1.66 -11.62 -19.04
N ASN A 245 -2.48 -12.68 -19.09
CA ASN A 245 -2.80 -13.57 -17.97
C ASN A 245 -2.43 -15.03 -18.27
N TYR A 246 -2.34 -15.85 -17.21
CA TYR A 246 -2.26 -17.31 -17.36
C TYR A 246 -3.65 -17.87 -17.69
N THR A 247 -3.71 -18.71 -18.72
CA THR A 247 -4.89 -19.48 -19.10
C THR A 247 -4.48 -20.95 -19.31
N ASN A 248 -5.46 -21.82 -19.53
CA ASN A 248 -5.23 -23.20 -19.91
C ASN A 248 -5.65 -23.40 -21.36
N ASP A 249 -4.82 -24.09 -22.15
CA ASP A 249 -5.27 -24.59 -23.45
C ASP A 249 -6.31 -25.71 -23.29
N GLU A 250 -6.85 -26.17 -24.42
CA GLU A 250 -7.84 -27.26 -24.46
C GLU A 250 -7.33 -28.59 -23.88
N PHE A 251 -6.02 -28.72 -23.69
CA PHE A 251 -5.36 -29.89 -23.09
C PHE A 251 -4.94 -29.67 -21.64
N GLY A 252 -5.33 -28.54 -21.03
CA GLY A 252 -5.04 -28.20 -19.63
C GLY A 252 -3.61 -27.72 -19.39
N LYS A 253 -2.86 -27.37 -20.43
CA LYS A 253 -1.52 -26.81 -20.32
C LYS A 253 -1.58 -25.31 -20.07
N HIS A 254 -0.81 -24.83 -19.11
CA HIS A 254 -0.70 -23.40 -18.83
C HIS A 254 -0.02 -22.66 -19.99
N ILE A 255 -0.70 -21.65 -20.52
CA ILE A 255 -0.19 -20.72 -21.53
C ILE A 255 -0.46 -19.27 -21.11
N LEU A 256 0.19 -18.33 -21.77
CA LEU A 256 -0.03 -16.90 -21.58
C LEU A 256 -0.89 -16.35 -22.71
N GLU A 257 -1.99 -15.69 -22.36
CA GLU A 257 -2.99 -15.20 -23.30
C GLU A 257 -3.50 -13.80 -22.90
N TRP A 258 -3.78 -12.96 -23.91
CA TRP A 258 -4.35 -11.62 -23.71
C TRP A 258 -5.82 -11.70 -23.28
N ALA A 259 -6.12 -11.11 -22.12
CA ALA A 259 -7.48 -10.89 -21.63
C ALA A 259 -7.90 -9.43 -21.86
N CYS A 260 -8.87 -9.16 -22.75
CA CYS A 260 -9.31 -7.81 -23.14
C CYS A 260 -10.77 -7.53 -22.77
N ASN A 261 -11.06 -6.32 -22.28
CA ASN A 261 -12.43 -5.84 -22.04
C ASN A 261 -12.65 -4.41 -22.60
N PRO A 262 -13.56 -4.21 -23.57
CA PRO A 262 -14.32 -5.22 -24.32
C PRO A 262 -13.40 -6.20 -25.07
N SER A 263 -13.94 -7.33 -25.55
CA SER A 263 -13.18 -8.45 -26.15
C SER A 263 -12.26 -8.06 -27.33
N SER A 264 -12.43 -6.85 -27.85
CA SER A 264 -11.51 -6.17 -28.75
C SER A 264 -11.32 -4.72 -28.29
N VAL A 265 -10.08 -4.30 -28.06
CA VAL A 265 -9.75 -2.89 -27.83
C VAL A 265 -8.73 -2.44 -28.88
N SER A 266 -8.98 -1.26 -29.45
CA SER A 266 -8.07 -0.58 -30.36
C SER A 266 -7.32 0.51 -29.61
N CYS A 267 -5.99 0.46 -29.69
CA CYS A 267 -5.02 1.46 -29.25
C CYS A 267 -4.01 1.62 -30.38
#